data_AF-A0A812QL76-F1
#
_entry.id   AF-A0A812QL76-F1
#
_cell.length_a   1.000
_cell.length_b   1.000
_cell.length_c   1.000
_cell.angle_alpha   90.00
_cell.angle_beta   90.00
_cell.angle_gamma   90.00
#
_symmetry.space_group_name_H-M   'P 1'
#
loop_
_entity.id
_entity.type
_entity.pdbx_description
1 polymer ?
#
loop_
_entity_poly.entity_id
_entity_poly.type
_entity_poly.pdbx_seq_one_letter_code
_entity_poly.pdbx_strand_id
1 'polypeptide(L)'
;VCFSYTAAAAILRDGSVATWGEGRFGGDSRAVHDRLQNVQQIQATGCSFAAILGDGSVVTWGDEYAGGDSSSVQEHLKSVHQIAATERAFAAILRDGSVVTWGDADSGGDSSAVQDQLKDVQKIKSSLNAFAAILGDGSVISWGCDDEGGDCSAVEGQLKHVRQLQSSATAFAAIRADGSVVTWGDPGSGGYSGSVDHLLVGVKAIKSSREAFAAVLGDGSVVTWGNPGSGADSSSAQQQLKSVREIQSSQH
;
A
#
# COMPACT_ATOMS: atom_id res chain seq x y z
N VAL A 1 -15.58 -3.07 9.35
CA VAL A 1 -14.69 -3.89 10.20
C VAL A 1 -13.33 -3.92 9.52
N CYS A 2 -12.25 -3.73 10.27
CA CYS A 2 -10.87 -3.80 9.84
C CYS A 2 -10.20 -4.99 10.57
N PHE A 3 -9.31 -5.71 9.90
CA PHE A 3 -8.69 -6.93 10.42
C PHE A 3 -7.17 -6.78 10.43
N SER A 4 -6.54 -7.28 11.49
CA SER A 4 -5.13 -7.68 11.52
C SER A 4 -5.06 -9.21 11.37
N TYR A 5 -3.90 -9.84 11.59
CA TYR A 5 -3.76 -11.29 11.47
C TYR A 5 -4.64 -12.09 12.44
N THR A 6 -4.81 -11.60 13.67
CA THR A 6 -5.53 -12.34 14.73
C THR A 6 -6.47 -11.47 15.56
N ALA A 7 -6.68 -10.22 15.15
CA ALA A 7 -7.61 -9.30 15.78
C ALA A 7 -8.43 -8.52 14.75
N ALA A 8 -9.50 -7.89 15.24
CA ALA A 8 -10.35 -7.05 14.42
C ALA A 8 -10.88 -5.86 15.22
N ALA A 9 -11.17 -4.79 14.49
CA ALA A 9 -11.76 -3.56 15.00
C ALA A 9 -12.95 -3.12 14.14
N ALA A 10 -14.01 -2.65 14.77
CA ALA A 10 -15.20 -2.15 14.10
C ALA A 10 -15.57 -0.75 14.61
N ILE A 11 -15.80 0.16 13.68
CA ILE A 11 -16.43 1.46 13.97
C ILE A 11 -17.93 1.22 14.16
N LEU A 12 -18.46 1.63 15.30
CA LEU A 12 -19.88 1.55 15.64
C LEU A 12 -20.63 2.79 15.11
N ARG A 13 -21.96 2.72 15.09
CA ARG A 13 -22.81 3.82 14.56
C ARG A 13 -22.68 5.13 15.34
N ASP A 14 -22.27 5.06 16.60
CA ASP A 14 -22.01 6.21 17.45
C ASP A 14 -20.60 6.79 17.28
N GLY A 15 -19.77 6.19 16.40
CA GLY A 15 -18.39 6.61 16.16
C GLY A 15 -17.37 6.04 17.15
N SER A 16 -17.78 5.19 18.09
CA SER A 16 -16.87 4.45 18.97
C SER A 16 -16.30 3.19 18.29
N VAL A 17 -15.35 2.51 18.93
CA VAL A 17 -14.69 1.31 18.38
C VAL A 17 -14.88 0.11 19.29
N ALA A 18 -15.28 -1.02 18.70
CA ALA A 18 -15.23 -2.33 19.33
C ALA A 18 -14.06 -3.14 18.78
N THR A 19 -13.29 -3.79 19.66
CA THR A 19 -12.16 -4.67 19.29
C THR A 19 -12.35 -6.08 19.86
N TRP A 20 -11.85 -7.08 19.14
CA TRP A 20 -11.82 -8.48 19.60
C TRP A 20 -10.65 -9.24 18.96
N GLY A 21 -10.29 -10.38 19.54
CA GLY A 21 -9.17 -11.22 19.11
C GLY A 21 -7.99 -11.19 20.07
N GLU A 22 -6.79 -11.49 19.57
CA GLU A 22 -5.56 -11.49 20.39
C GLU A 22 -5.25 -10.08 20.93
N GLY A 23 -5.18 -9.94 22.25
CA GLY A 23 -5.03 -8.64 22.90
C GLY A 23 -3.77 -7.89 22.48
N ARG A 24 -2.64 -8.60 22.37
CA ARG A 24 -1.37 -8.02 21.93
C ARG A 24 -1.39 -7.52 20.50
N PHE A 25 -2.24 -8.07 19.64
CA PHE A 25 -2.33 -7.69 18.23
C PHE A 25 -3.48 -6.71 17.96
N GLY A 26 -3.91 -5.99 19.01
CA GLY A 26 -4.94 -4.96 18.94
C GLY A 26 -6.36 -5.43 19.21
N GLY A 27 -6.54 -6.68 19.67
CA GLY A 27 -7.84 -7.20 20.12
C GLY A 27 -8.34 -6.52 21.41
N ASP A 28 -7.45 -5.86 22.16
CA ASP A 28 -7.75 -5.09 23.35
C ASP A 28 -7.40 -3.61 23.18
N SER A 29 -8.42 -2.75 23.13
CA SER A 29 -8.29 -1.29 23.00
C SER A 29 -8.61 -0.53 24.28
N ARG A 30 -8.74 -1.21 25.44
CA ARG A 30 -9.15 -0.57 26.71
C ARG A 30 -8.26 0.59 27.12
N ALA A 31 -6.96 0.51 26.86
CA ALA A 31 -5.99 1.55 27.19
C ALA A 31 -6.22 2.88 26.42
N VAL A 32 -6.91 2.82 25.28
CA VAL A 32 -7.17 3.98 24.41
C VAL A 32 -8.67 4.23 24.19
N HIS A 33 -9.55 3.51 24.88
CA HIS A 33 -10.99 3.53 24.66
C HIS A 33 -11.60 4.94 24.73
N ASP A 34 -11.19 5.73 25.73
CA ASP A 34 -11.68 7.10 25.92
C ASP A 34 -11.28 8.05 24.78
N ARG A 35 -10.23 7.71 24.03
CA ARG A 35 -9.75 8.46 22.86
C ARG A 35 -10.40 8.00 21.55
N LEU A 36 -10.96 6.79 21.49
CA LEU A 36 -11.58 6.21 20.30
C LEU A 36 -13.03 6.67 20.14
N GLN A 37 -13.22 7.97 20.00
CA GLN A 37 -14.51 8.63 19.82
C GLN A 37 -14.55 9.38 18.49
N ASN A 38 -15.71 9.40 17.82
CA ASN A 38 -15.89 10.00 16.50
C ASN A 38 -14.92 9.45 15.42
N VAL A 39 -14.58 8.16 15.48
CA VAL A 39 -13.68 7.50 14.55
C VAL A 39 -14.28 7.48 13.14
N GLN A 40 -13.49 7.91 12.15
CA GLN A 40 -13.89 7.97 10.74
C GLN A 40 -13.34 6.80 9.93
N GLN A 41 -12.10 6.40 10.22
CA GLN A 41 -11.40 5.34 9.50
C GLN A 41 -10.51 4.56 10.46
N ILE A 42 -10.39 3.25 10.23
CA ILE A 42 -9.40 2.39 10.87
C ILE A 42 -8.56 1.74 9.77
N GLN A 43 -7.26 1.66 10.00
CA GLN A 43 -6.32 0.84 9.24
C GLN A 43 -5.57 -0.09 10.18
N ALA A 44 -5.07 -1.20 9.65
CA ALA A 44 -4.35 -2.21 10.40
C ALA A 44 -3.06 -2.60 9.70
N THR A 45 -2.02 -2.83 10.49
CA THR A 45 -0.86 -3.65 10.11
C THR A 45 -1.17 -5.13 10.42
N GLY A 46 -0.18 -6.02 10.32
CA GLY A 46 -0.33 -7.42 10.72
C GLY A 46 -0.70 -7.60 12.19
N CYS A 47 -0.31 -6.66 13.08
CA CYS A 47 -0.54 -6.76 14.52
C CYS A 47 -0.88 -5.45 15.26
N SER A 48 -1.18 -4.36 14.55
CA SER A 48 -1.56 -3.08 15.18
C SER A 48 -2.64 -2.35 14.39
N PHE A 49 -3.26 -1.35 15.00
CA PHE A 49 -4.29 -0.53 14.39
C PHE A 49 -4.01 0.96 14.57
N ALA A 50 -4.46 1.75 13.60
CA ALA A 50 -4.49 3.21 13.66
C ALA A 50 -5.88 3.71 13.26
N ALA A 51 -6.45 4.59 14.08
CA ALA A 51 -7.75 5.22 13.85
C ALA A 51 -7.58 6.71 13.56
N ILE A 52 -8.23 7.20 12.50
CA ILE A 52 -8.39 8.63 12.21
C ILE A 52 -9.68 9.10 12.88
N LEU A 53 -9.58 10.10 13.75
CA LEU A 53 -10.72 10.72 14.43
C LEU A 53 -11.36 11.83 13.58
N GLY A 54 -12.55 12.28 13.97
CA GLY A 54 -13.30 13.33 13.26
C GLY A 54 -12.58 14.69 13.17
N ASP A 55 -11.65 14.96 14.08
CA ASP A 55 -10.79 16.16 14.05
C ASP A 55 -9.50 15.97 13.23
N GLY A 56 -9.28 14.78 12.65
CA GLY A 56 -8.08 14.43 11.90
C GLY A 56 -6.88 14.05 12.78
N SER A 57 -7.04 13.89 14.08
CA SER A 57 -6.00 13.28 14.93
C SER A 57 -5.98 11.75 14.80
N VAL A 58 -4.88 11.13 15.22
CA VAL A 58 -4.69 9.67 15.14
C VAL A 58 -4.52 9.06 16.53
N VAL A 59 -5.16 7.91 16.72
CA VAL A 59 -4.99 7.03 17.90
C VAL A 59 -4.52 5.66 17.42
N THR A 60 -3.47 5.14 18.02
CA THR A 60 -2.91 3.81 17.71
C THR A 60 -3.03 2.86 18.89
N TRP A 61 -3.11 1.56 18.62
CA TRP A 61 -3.05 0.49 19.62
C TRP A 61 -2.61 -0.84 18.99
N GLY A 62 -2.19 -1.80 19.82
CA GLY A 62 -1.66 -3.10 19.38
C GLY A 62 -0.18 -3.25 19.69
N ASP A 63 0.54 -4.01 18.87
CA ASP A 63 1.96 -4.27 19.05
C ASP A 63 2.80 -3.00 18.84
N GLU A 64 3.66 -2.67 19.82
CA GLU A 64 4.44 -1.43 19.81
C GLU A 64 5.41 -1.35 18.62
N TYR A 65 6.06 -2.47 18.26
CA TYR A 65 7.01 -2.54 17.16
C TYR A 65 6.34 -2.46 15.79
N ALA A 66 5.07 -2.88 15.69
CA ALA A 66 4.29 -2.78 14.47
C ALA A 66 3.44 -1.51 14.36
N GLY A 67 3.83 -0.44 15.07
CA GLY A 67 3.19 0.88 15.01
C GLY A 67 1.99 1.06 15.93
N GLY A 68 1.83 0.19 16.93
CA GLY A 68 0.85 0.34 18.01
C GLY A 68 1.18 1.52 18.94
N ASP A 69 2.46 1.87 19.06
CA ASP A 69 2.92 3.12 19.67
C ASP A 69 3.28 4.16 18.60
N SER A 70 2.65 5.33 18.69
CA SER A 70 2.90 6.50 17.83
C SER A 70 3.39 7.72 18.63
N SER A 71 3.78 7.52 19.90
CA SER A 71 4.16 8.60 20.82
C SER A 71 5.27 9.51 20.29
N SER A 72 6.24 8.95 19.55
CA SER A 72 7.36 9.70 18.94
C SER A 72 6.93 10.67 17.85
N VAL A 73 5.78 10.45 17.21
CA VAL A 73 5.27 11.25 16.08
C VAL A 73 3.90 11.89 16.37
N GLN A 74 3.35 11.68 17.57
CA GLN A 74 1.98 12.07 17.93
C GLN A 74 1.70 13.56 17.72
N GLU A 75 2.70 14.43 17.90
CA GLU A 75 2.55 15.87 17.68
C GLU A 75 2.34 16.26 16.21
N HIS A 76 2.81 15.42 15.28
CA HIS A 76 2.69 15.59 13.84
C HIS A 76 1.43 14.91 13.27
N LEU A 77 0.82 13.96 13.99
CA LEU A 77 -0.40 13.27 13.57
C LEU A 77 -1.67 14.11 13.81
N LYS A 78 -1.71 15.28 13.17
CA LYS A 78 -2.83 16.23 13.18
C LYS A 78 -3.27 16.49 11.75
N SER A 79 -4.57 16.68 11.52
CA SER A 79 -5.12 16.88 10.17
C SER A 79 -4.79 15.74 9.20
N VAL A 80 -4.72 14.51 9.69
CA VAL A 80 -4.58 13.30 8.87
C VAL A 80 -5.90 13.03 8.15
N HIS A 81 -5.83 12.69 6.86
CA HIS A 81 -7.02 12.31 6.10
C HIS A 81 -6.92 10.91 5.48
N GLN A 82 -5.74 10.31 5.45
CA GLN A 82 -5.55 8.95 4.96
C GLN A 82 -4.38 8.28 5.71
N ILE A 83 -4.52 7.00 6.00
CA ILE A 83 -3.46 6.14 6.50
C ILE A 83 -3.29 4.96 5.52
N ALA A 84 -2.04 4.59 5.26
CA ALA A 84 -1.66 3.33 4.63
C ALA A 84 -0.86 2.51 5.64
N ALA A 85 -0.84 1.19 5.46
CA ALA A 85 -0.13 0.26 6.32
C ALA A 85 0.64 -0.77 5.48
N THR A 86 1.85 -1.09 5.94
CA THR A 86 2.59 -2.32 5.60
C THR A 86 2.29 -3.37 6.67
N GLU A 87 3.03 -4.48 6.69
CA GLU A 87 2.91 -5.52 7.70
C GLU A 87 3.24 -5.04 9.11
N ARG A 88 4.13 -4.05 9.24
CA ARG A 88 4.64 -3.58 10.54
C ARG A 88 4.81 -2.05 10.66
N ALA A 89 4.39 -1.27 9.67
CA ALA A 89 4.48 0.18 9.73
C ALA A 89 3.25 0.89 9.15
N PHE A 90 3.12 2.16 9.49
CA PHE A 90 2.09 3.05 8.98
C PHE A 90 2.70 4.28 8.32
N ALA A 91 1.96 4.81 7.34
CA ALA A 91 2.22 6.11 6.73
C ALA A 91 0.92 6.92 6.68
N ALA A 92 0.91 8.09 7.30
CA ALA A 92 -0.21 9.02 7.30
C ALA A 92 0.02 10.14 6.27
N ILE A 93 -1.00 10.42 5.45
CA ILE A 93 -1.05 11.61 4.59
C ILE A 93 -1.85 12.70 5.32
N LEU A 94 -1.20 13.84 5.52
CA LEU A 94 -1.81 15.03 6.12
C LEU A 94 -2.52 15.86 5.06
N ARG A 95 -3.45 16.73 5.48
CA ARG A 95 -4.23 17.61 4.58
C ARG A 95 -3.39 18.57 3.73
N ASP A 96 -2.15 18.83 4.12
CA ASP A 96 -1.20 19.64 3.35
C ASP A 96 -0.36 18.81 2.36
N GLY A 97 -0.61 17.50 2.27
CA GLY A 97 0.11 16.56 1.41
C GLY A 97 1.45 16.09 1.96
N SER A 98 1.82 16.45 3.20
CA SER A 98 2.99 15.88 3.87
C SER A 98 2.72 14.46 4.40
N VAL A 99 3.80 13.71 4.65
CA VAL A 99 3.73 12.34 5.16
C VAL A 99 4.45 12.21 6.49
N VAL A 100 3.83 11.47 7.41
CA VAL A 100 4.40 11.05 8.69
C VAL A 100 4.37 9.52 8.76
N THR A 101 5.51 8.90 9.06
CA THR A 101 5.65 7.44 9.18
C THR A 101 5.98 7.03 10.61
N TRP A 102 5.57 5.82 11.00
CA TRP A 102 5.94 5.21 12.28
C TRP A 102 5.78 3.68 12.24
N GLY A 103 6.35 3.01 13.24
CA GLY A 103 6.42 1.54 13.32
C GLY A 103 7.81 1.02 12.99
N ASP A 104 7.86 -0.20 12.48
CA ASP A 104 9.10 -0.91 12.16
C ASP A 104 9.86 -0.22 11.00
N ALA A 105 11.11 0.18 11.25
CA ALA A 105 11.91 0.95 10.29
C ALA A 105 12.15 0.19 8.98
N ASP A 106 12.49 -1.10 9.07
CA ASP A 106 12.74 -1.97 7.92
C ASP A 106 11.47 -2.20 7.09
N SER A 107 10.29 -1.98 7.69
CA SER A 107 8.98 -2.08 7.04
C SER A 107 8.42 -0.73 6.57
N GLY A 108 9.25 0.32 6.53
CA GLY A 108 8.88 1.67 6.07
C GLY A 108 8.40 2.63 7.16
N GLY A 109 8.63 2.29 8.43
CA GLY A 109 8.37 3.17 9.59
C GLY A 109 9.30 4.37 9.66
N ASP A 110 10.48 4.31 9.02
CA ASP A 110 11.40 5.42 8.83
C ASP A 110 11.42 5.85 7.36
N SER A 111 11.02 7.10 7.11
CA SER A 111 11.05 7.75 5.78
C SER A 111 12.05 8.91 5.70
N SER A 112 12.93 9.06 6.69
CA SER A 112 13.86 10.18 6.81
C SER A 112 14.75 10.38 5.57
N ALA A 113 15.16 9.28 4.93
CA ALA A 113 15.98 9.31 3.71
C ALA A 113 15.28 9.95 2.51
N VAL A 114 13.94 9.95 2.48
CA VAL A 114 13.12 10.49 1.38
C VAL A 114 12.18 11.61 1.82
N GLN A 115 12.23 12.03 3.08
CA GLN A 115 11.28 12.98 3.68
C GLN A 115 11.20 14.30 2.90
N ASP A 116 12.33 14.80 2.38
CA ASP A 116 12.37 16.04 1.60
C ASP A 116 11.66 15.94 0.24
N GLN A 117 11.42 14.73 -0.24
CA GLN A 117 10.73 14.41 -1.49
C GLN A 117 9.23 14.14 -1.28
N LEU A 118 8.82 13.75 -0.08
CA LEU A 118 7.42 13.46 0.28
C LEU A 118 6.58 14.73 0.50
N LYS A 119 6.44 15.52 -0.56
CA LYS A 119 5.65 16.76 -0.60
C LYS A 119 4.51 16.62 -1.60
N ASP A 120 3.35 17.18 -1.27
CA ASP A 120 2.15 17.10 -2.11
C ASP A 120 1.77 15.66 -2.47
N VAL A 121 1.89 14.74 -1.50
CA VAL A 121 1.57 13.32 -1.68
C VAL A 121 0.07 13.14 -1.85
N GLN A 122 -0.32 12.53 -2.96
CA GLN A 122 -1.73 12.33 -3.32
C GLN A 122 -2.22 10.94 -2.92
N LYS A 123 -1.35 9.94 -2.97
CA LYS A 123 -1.72 8.55 -2.69
C LYS A 123 -0.51 7.73 -2.28
N ILE A 124 -0.69 6.85 -1.29
CA ILE A 124 0.28 5.83 -0.90
C ILE A 124 -0.28 4.45 -1.23
N LYS A 125 0.59 3.57 -1.72
CA LYS A 125 0.35 2.14 -1.92
C LYS A 125 1.44 1.36 -1.19
N SER A 126 1.10 0.25 -0.56
CA SER A 126 2.04 -0.60 0.19
C SER A 126 2.20 -1.98 -0.46
N SER A 127 3.41 -2.52 -0.38
CA SER A 127 3.71 -3.95 -0.44
C SER A 127 3.67 -4.52 0.99
N LEU A 128 4.27 -5.68 1.26
CA LEU A 128 4.36 -6.22 2.62
C LEU A 128 5.24 -5.35 3.51
N ASN A 129 6.43 -4.94 3.07
CA ASN A 129 7.37 -4.17 3.90
C ASN A 129 7.87 -2.86 3.25
N ALA A 130 7.22 -2.38 2.18
CA ALA A 130 7.56 -1.09 1.56
C ALA A 130 6.33 -0.27 1.19
N PHE A 131 6.55 1.04 1.01
CA PHE A 131 5.57 2.01 0.53
C PHE A 131 6.05 2.63 -0.78
N ALA A 132 5.07 3.02 -1.60
CA ALA A 132 5.27 3.86 -2.78
C ALA A 132 4.20 4.97 -2.80
N ALA A 133 4.63 6.22 -2.95
CA ALA A 133 3.80 7.41 -2.98
C ALA A 133 3.73 8.00 -4.39
N ILE A 134 2.54 8.40 -4.85
CA ILE A 134 2.36 9.27 -6.02
C ILE A 134 2.30 10.72 -5.53
N LEU A 135 3.19 11.57 -6.03
CA LEU A 135 3.22 13.00 -5.74
C LEU A 135 2.29 13.80 -6.67
N GLY A 136 2.01 15.05 -6.34
CA GLY A 136 1.11 15.93 -7.12
C GLY A 136 1.59 16.23 -8.54
N ASP A 137 2.90 16.14 -8.80
CA ASP A 137 3.48 16.24 -10.15
C ASP A 137 3.41 14.92 -10.96
N GLY A 138 2.89 13.86 -10.33
CA GLY A 138 2.79 12.52 -10.90
C GLY A 138 4.08 11.72 -10.87
N SER A 139 5.12 12.16 -10.15
CA SER A 139 6.28 11.33 -9.85
C SER A 139 5.99 10.31 -8.75
N VAL A 140 6.87 9.32 -8.60
CA VAL A 140 6.76 8.29 -7.56
C VAL A 140 8.04 8.19 -6.75
N ILE A 141 7.88 8.10 -5.44
CA ILE A 141 8.93 7.84 -4.46
C ILE A 141 8.56 6.59 -3.65
N SER A 142 9.52 5.72 -3.38
CA SER A 142 9.35 4.57 -2.50
C SER A 142 10.29 4.62 -1.29
N TRP A 143 9.94 3.88 -0.23
CA TRP A 143 10.77 3.67 0.95
C TRP A 143 10.34 2.39 1.70
N GLY A 144 11.17 1.92 2.62
CA GLY A 144 11.01 0.65 3.35
C GLY A 144 12.02 -0.39 2.86
N CYS A 145 11.66 -1.68 2.94
CA CYS A 145 12.57 -2.77 2.55
C CYS A 145 12.94 -2.70 1.06
N ASP A 146 14.23 -2.53 0.76
CA ASP A 146 14.76 -2.41 -0.61
C ASP A 146 14.36 -3.59 -1.51
N ASP A 147 14.52 -4.83 -0.99
CA ASP A 147 14.19 -6.07 -1.70
C ASP A 147 12.69 -6.22 -1.98
N GLU A 148 11.84 -5.45 -1.29
CA GLU A 148 10.38 -5.46 -1.45
C GLU A 148 9.83 -4.20 -2.14
N GLY A 149 10.70 -3.46 -2.83
CA GLY A 149 10.35 -2.29 -3.61
C GLY A 149 10.46 -0.96 -2.85
N GLY A 150 11.20 -0.95 -1.74
CA GLY A 150 11.55 0.25 -0.99
C GLY A 150 12.45 1.21 -1.77
N ASP A 151 13.29 0.70 -2.68
CA ASP A 151 14.12 1.53 -3.56
C ASP A 151 13.63 1.49 -5.02
N CYS A 152 13.27 2.67 -5.54
CA CYS A 152 12.90 2.87 -6.95
C CYS A 152 13.93 3.69 -7.75
N SER A 153 15.10 4.00 -7.17
CA SER A 153 16.14 4.85 -7.77
C SER A 153 16.57 4.37 -9.16
N ALA A 154 16.64 3.06 -9.37
CA ALA A 154 17.00 2.45 -10.65
C ALA A 154 16.01 2.78 -11.78
N VAL A 155 14.76 3.12 -11.45
CA VAL A 155 13.69 3.43 -12.41
C VAL A 155 13.08 4.82 -12.24
N GLU A 156 13.64 5.65 -11.34
CA GLU A 156 13.15 6.99 -11.00
C GLU A 156 12.93 7.87 -12.23
N GLY A 157 13.86 7.83 -13.20
CA GLY A 157 13.76 8.59 -14.44
C GLY A 157 12.52 8.27 -15.28
N GLN A 158 11.94 7.08 -15.10
CA GLN A 158 10.74 6.59 -15.81
C GLN A 158 9.45 6.83 -15.00
N LEU A 159 9.55 7.00 -13.69
CA LEU A 159 8.43 7.20 -12.77
C LEU A 159 7.93 8.65 -12.79
N LYS A 160 7.46 9.07 -13.97
CA LYS A 160 6.88 10.41 -14.21
C LYS A 160 5.51 10.27 -14.88
N HIS A 161 4.60 11.17 -14.53
CA HIS A 161 3.21 11.16 -14.98
C HIS A 161 2.51 9.82 -14.68
N VAL A 162 2.78 9.24 -13.51
CA VAL A 162 2.13 8.04 -13.01
C VAL A 162 0.71 8.37 -12.57
N ARG A 163 -0.26 7.57 -13.06
CA ARG A 163 -1.68 7.73 -12.72
C ARG A 163 -2.20 6.67 -11.75
N GLN A 164 -1.52 5.52 -11.68
CA GLN A 164 -1.94 4.40 -10.84
C GLN A 164 -0.75 3.56 -10.38
N LEU A 165 -0.75 3.20 -9.10
CA LEU A 165 0.14 2.20 -8.51
C LEU A 165 -0.63 0.93 -8.17
N GLN A 166 0.01 -0.21 -8.40
CA GLN A 166 -0.37 -1.52 -7.86
C GLN A 166 0.84 -2.16 -7.20
N SER A 167 0.59 -3.10 -6.29
CA SER A 167 1.61 -3.84 -5.56
C SER A 167 1.25 -5.32 -5.50
N SER A 168 2.26 -6.17 -5.62
CA SER A 168 2.22 -7.55 -5.14
C SER A 168 2.71 -7.56 -3.67
N ALA A 169 3.06 -8.72 -3.13
CA ALA A 169 3.63 -8.81 -1.79
C ALA A 169 4.99 -8.09 -1.68
N THR A 170 5.82 -8.11 -2.72
CA THR A 170 7.21 -7.63 -2.64
C THR A 170 7.63 -6.81 -3.87
N ALA A 171 6.68 -6.39 -4.71
CA ALA A 171 6.96 -5.58 -5.89
C ALA A 171 5.86 -4.57 -6.20
N PHE A 172 6.19 -3.59 -7.04
CA PHE A 172 5.27 -2.55 -7.50
C PHE A 172 5.20 -2.49 -9.03
N ALA A 173 4.05 -2.03 -9.52
CA ALA A 173 3.82 -1.70 -10.91
C ALA A 173 3.09 -0.35 -11.03
N ALA A 174 3.69 0.59 -11.75
CA ALA A 174 3.15 1.91 -12.04
C ALA A 174 2.62 1.99 -13.47
N ILE A 175 1.37 2.44 -13.63
CA ILE A 175 0.81 2.79 -14.94
C ILE A 175 1.05 4.29 -15.18
N ARG A 176 1.76 4.60 -16.27
CA ARG A 176 2.01 5.97 -16.71
C ARG A 176 0.84 6.52 -17.53
N ALA A 177 0.78 7.83 -17.69
CA ALA A 177 -0.27 8.52 -18.44
C ALA A 177 -0.34 8.11 -19.92
N ASP A 178 0.80 7.72 -20.50
CA ASP A 178 0.90 7.19 -21.87
C ASP A 178 0.44 5.72 -21.98
N GLY A 179 0.07 5.08 -20.86
CA GLY A 179 -0.36 3.69 -20.81
C GLY A 179 0.77 2.67 -20.77
N SER A 180 2.04 3.10 -20.68
CA SER A 180 3.17 2.20 -20.39
C SER A 180 3.23 1.83 -18.91
N VAL A 181 4.01 0.79 -18.59
CA VAL A 181 4.15 0.26 -17.22
C VAL A 181 5.62 0.28 -16.81
N VAL A 182 5.88 0.69 -15.57
CA VAL A 182 7.20 0.59 -14.94
C VAL A 182 7.08 -0.30 -13.71
N THR A 183 8.00 -1.25 -13.54
CA THR A 183 8.01 -2.18 -12.40
C THR A 183 9.32 -2.08 -11.62
N TRP A 184 9.26 -2.34 -10.31
CA TRP A 184 10.43 -2.45 -9.43
C TRP A 184 10.10 -3.29 -8.19
N GLY A 185 11.12 -3.59 -7.37
CA GLY A 185 11.07 -4.55 -6.26
C GLY A 185 11.51 -5.95 -6.71
N ASP A 186 11.11 -6.98 -5.97
CA ASP A 186 11.52 -8.37 -6.19
C ASP A 186 11.18 -8.84 -7.62
N PRO A 187 12.18 -9.17 -8.46
CA PRO A 187 11.97 -9.67 -9.81
C PRO A 187 11.09 -10.94 -9.87
N GLY A 188 11.23 -11.84 -8.89
CA GLY A 188 10.46 -13.08 -8.81
C GLY A 188 8.97 -12.84 -8.56
N SER A 189 8.64 -11.71 -7.91
CA SER A 189 7.27 -11.32 -7.55
C SER A 189 6.68 -10.25 -8.49
N GLY A 190 7.28 -10.08 -9.67
CA GLY A 190 6.81 -9.18 -10.72
C GLY A 190 7.44 -7.79 -10.73
N GLY A 191 8.51 -7.57 -9.97
CA GLY A 191 9.31 -6.34 -9.99
C GLY A 191 10.13 -6.15 -11.28
N TYR A 192 10.18 -7.16 -12.14
CA TYR A 192 10.82 -7.10 -13.45
C TYR A 192 9.87 -7.55 -14.57
N SER A 193 9.46 -6.61 -15.43
CA SER A 193 8.59 -6.85 -16.59
C SER A 193 9.34 -6.99 -17.93
N GLY A 194 10.67 -7.03 -17.94
CA GLY A 194 11.46 -6.90 -19.18
C GLY A 194 11.16 -7.94 -20.27
N SER A 195 10.68 -9.14 -19.92
CA SER A 195 10.25 -10.15 -20.88
C SER A 195 8.94 -9.82 -21.61
N VAL A 196 8.11 -8.97 -21.03
CA VAL A 196 6.78 -8.59 -21.53
C VAL A 196 6.61 -7.08 -21.76
N ASP A 197 7.65 -6.28 -21.53
CA ASP A 197 7.60 -4.82 -21.60
C ASP A 197 7.06 -4.29 -22.95
N HIS A 198 7.50 -4.90 -24.05
CA HIS A 198 7.03 -4.61 -25.41
C HIS A 198 5.53 -4.88 -25.63
N LEU A 199 4.88 -5.64 -24.74
CA LEU A 199 3.43 -5.92 -24.77
C LEU A 199 2.64 -4.99 -23.85
N LEU A 200 3.28 -4.32 -22.89
CA LEU A 200 2.63 -3.47 -21.89
C LEU A 200 2.36 -2.05 -22.43
N VAL A 201 1.66 -1.98 -23.55
CA VAL A 201 1.31 -0.73 -24.25
C VAL A 201 -0.20 -0.49 -24.15
N GLY A 202 -0.58 0.74 -23.79
CA GLY A 202 -1.99 1.12 -23.66
C GLY A 202 -2.69 0.40 -22.51
N VAL A 203 -1.97 0.14 -21.41
CA VAL A 203 -2.49 -0.54 -20.22
C VAL A 203 -3.57 0.30 -19.56
N LYS A 204 -4.76 -0.30 -19.41
CA LYS A 204 -5.92 0.33 -18.76
C LYS A 204 -5.91 0.12 -17.26
N ALA A 205 -5.62 -1.10 -16.82
CA ALA A 205 -5.62 -1.49 -15.42
C ALA A 205 -4.63 -2.64 -15.17
N ILE A 206 -4.08 -2.67 -13.96
CA ILE A 206 -3.27 -3.78 -13.44
C ILE A 206 -3.97 -4.33 -12.19
N LYS A 207 -3.90 -5.65 -12.01
CA LYS A 207 -4.19 -6.37 -10.77
C LYS A 207 -3.02 -7.25 -10.40
N SER A 208 -2.96 -7.63 -9.14
CA SER A 208 -1.87 -8.44 -8.58
C SER A 208 -2.42 -9.62 -7.80
N SER A 209 -1.69 -10.73 -7.86
CA SER A 209 -1.70 -11.76 -6.82
C SER A 209 -0.59 -11.44 -5.81
N ARG A 210 -0.31 -12.39 -4.91
CA ARG A 210 0.80 -12.25 -3.96
C ARG A 210 2.16 -12.07 -4.67
N GLU A 211 2.39 -12.69 -5.82
CA GLU A 211 3.71 -12.70 -6.47
C GLU A 211 3.65 -12.52 -7.99
N ALA A 212 2.51 -12.09 -8.54
CA ALA A 212 2.34 -11.86 -9.97
C ALA A 212 1.43 -10.68 -10.26
N PHE A 213 1.50 -10.17 -11.49
CA PHE A 213 0.64 -9.13 -12.01
C PHE A 213 -0.07 -9.57 -13.28
N ALA A 214 -1.22 -8.96 -13.52
CA ALA A 214 -1.99 -9.08 -14.76
C ALA A 214 -2.48 -7.70 -15.21
N ALA A 215 -2.15 -7.33 -16.44
CA ALA A 215 -2.54 -6.08 -17.09
C ALA A 215 -3.64 -6.32 -18.12
N VAL A 216 -4.70 -5.50 -18.11
CA VAL A 216 -5.66 -5.40 -19.22
C VAL A 216 -5.24 -4.28 -20.16
N LEU A 217 -5.04 -4.60 -21.43
CA LEU A 217 -4.65 -3.64 -22.46
C LEU A 217 -5.88 -2.92 -23.06
N GLY A 218 -5.60 -1.89 -23.86
CA GLY A 218 -6.61 -1.08 -24.54
C GLY A 218 -7.55 -1.89 -25.42
N ASP A 219 -7.03 -2.94 -26.05
CA ASP A 219 -7.74 -3.88 -26.94
C ASP A 219 -8.47 -5.01 -26.19
N GLY A 220 -8.37 -5.04 -24.85
CA GLY A 220 -8.97 -6.07 -24.01
C GLY A 220 -8.17 -7.38 -23.93
N SER A 221 -6.96 -7.44 -24.48
CA SER A 221 -6.05 -8.55 -24.20
C SER A 221 -5.45 -8.45 -22.80
N VAL A 222 -4.93 -9.59 -22.29
CA VAL A 222 -4.28 -9.66 -20.99
C VAL A 222 -2.83 -10.11 -21.12
N VAL A 223 -1.97 -9.41 -20.38
CA VAL A 223 -0.54 -9.73 -20.23
C VAL A 223 -0.26 -9.99 -18.76
N THR A 224 0.42 -11.08 -18.44
CA THR A 224 0.79 -11.46 -17.08
C THR A 224 2.31 -11.57 -16.93
N TRP A 225 2.83 -11.30 -15.73
CA TRP A 225 4.25 -11.46 -15.39
C TRP A 225 4.44 -11.66 -13.87
N GLY A 226 5.65 -12.08 -13.47
CA GLY A 226 5.99 -12.46 -12.09
C GLY A 226 6.11 -13.99 -11.93
N ASN A 227 5.80 -14.51 -10.74
CA ASN A 227 5.95 -15.92 -10.42
C ASN A 227 4.93 -16.79 -11.20
N PRO A 228 5.39 -17.76 -12.02
CA PRO A 228 4.50 -18.67 -12.77
C PRO A 228 3.50 -19.42 -11.90
N GLY A 229 3.92 -19.89 -10.73
CA GLY A 229 3.08 -20.63 -9.77
C GLY A 229 2.02 -19.76 -9.07
N SER A 230 2.18 -18.43 -9.14
CA SER A 230 1.28 -17.45 -8.53
C SER A 230 0.41 -16.73 -9.57
N GLY A 231 0.25 -17.31 -10.76
CA GLY A 231 -0.66 -16.84 -11.81
C GLY A 231 -0.01 -16.02 -12.93
N ALA A 232 1.32 -15.94 -12.99
CA ALA A 232 2.01 -15.26 -14.10
C ALA A 232 2.01 -16.08 -15.40
N ASP A 233 1.87 -17.41 -15.34
CA ASP A 233 1.78 -18.26 -16.53
C ASP A 233 0.33 -18.37 -17.03
N SER A 234 0.00 -17.54 -18.02
CA SER A 234 -1.30 -17.56 -18.71
C SER A 234 -1.30 -18.37 -20.01
N SER A 235 -0.21 -19.09 -20.32
CA SER A 235 0.00 -19.72 -21.64
C SER A 235 -1.14 -20.65 -22.06
N SER A 236 -1.69 -21.41 -21.11
CA SER A 236 -2.81 -22.32 -21.32
C SER A 236 -4.14 -21.63 -21.68
N ALA A 237 -4.30 -20.36 -21.29
CA ALA A 237 -5.52 -19.58 -21.46
C ALA A 237 -5.37 -18.42 -22.46
N GLN A 238 -4.18 -18.21 -23.05
CA GLN A 238 -3.86 -17.01 -23.83
C GLN A 238 -4.78 -16.76 -25.02
N GLN A 239 -5.32 -17.82 -25.64
CA GLN A 239 -6.28 -17.68 -26.74
C GLN A 239 -7.65 -17.16 -26.28
N GLN A 240 -8.02 -17.42 -25.03
CA GLN A 240 -9.29 -17.01 -24.42
C GLN A 240 -9.21 -15.60 -23.80
N LEU A 241 -7.99 -15.13 -23.46
CA LEU A 241 -7.71 -13.81 -22.90
C LEU A 241 -7.70 -12.70 -23.97
N LYS A 242 -8.70 -12.71 -24.86
CA LYS A 242 -8.93 -11.72 -25.89
C LYS A 242 -10.33 -11.16 -25.69
N SER A 243 -10.45 -9.88 -25.31
CA SER A 243 -11.71 -9.20 -24.92
C SER A 243 -12.11 -9.36 -23.46
N VAL A 244 -11.13 -9.40 -22.55
CA VAL A 244 -11.37 -9.39 -21.10
C VAL A 244 -11.95 -8.02 -20.69
N ARG A 245 -13.11 -8.06 -20.04
CA ARG A 245 -13.81 -6.86 -19.54
C ARG A 245 -13.19 -6.33 -18.25
N GLU A 246 -12.81 -7.22 -17.33
CA GLU A 246 -12.24 -6.87 -16.04
C GLU A 246 -11.32 -7.98 -15.53
N ILE A 247 -10.33 -7.59 -14.72
CA ILE A 247 -9.54 -8.51 -13.88
C ILE A 247 -9.81 -8.10 -12.43
N GLN A 248 -9.95 -9.09 -11.57
CA GLN A 248 -10.09 -8.92 -10.12
C GLN A 248 -9.01 -9.73 -9.41
N SER A 249 -8.58 -9.26 -8.24
CA SER A 249 -7.73 -10.02 -7.33
C SER A 249 -8.55 -10.40 -6.10
N SER A 250 -8.31 -11.60 -5.57
CA SER A 250 -8.74 -11.93 -4.21
C SER A 250 -7.84 -11.14 -3.26
N GLN A 251 -8.39 -10.16 -2.55
CA GLN A 251 -7.66 -9.55 -1.45
C GLN A 251 -7.54 -10.61 -0.36
N HIS A 252 -6.32 -11.10 -0.10
CA HIS A 252 -5.76 -11.68 1.13
C HIS A 252 -4.44 -12.40 0.78
#